data_AF-A0A5J4P7G8-F1
#
_entry.id   AF-A0A5J4P7G8-F1
#
_cell.length_a   1.000
_cell.length_b   1.000
_cell.length_c   1.000
_cell.angle_alpha   90.00
_cell.angle_beta   90.00
_cell.angle_gamma   90.00
#
_symmetry.space_group_name_H-M   'P 1'
#
loop_
_entity.id
_entity.type
_entity.pdbx_description
1 polymer ?
#
loop_
_entity_poly.entity_id
_entity_poly.type
_entity_poly.pdbx_seq_one_letter_code
_entity_poly.pdbx_strand_id
1 'polypeptide(L)'
;TVLARIIRMVREAQGSKAPVQRIVDKVTGIFVPVVLGIAVLTFIVWIVAGGMEYFFHGLLFAVSVLVIACPCALGLATPTAIMVGISKAANHHILIKDAVALEQMRKVNAVVLDKPGTLTEGHPVVVAYSQLNEQSPLFKSILLSAEERSEHPLAEAIVTFLREEQVPSLPLE
;
A
#
# COMPACT_ATOMS: atom_id res chain seq x y z
N THR A 1 7.21 -26.34 -3.21
CA THR A 1 7.65 -25.96 -1.85
C THR A 1 6.79 -24.81 -1.34
N VAL A 2 6.73 -24.58 -0.02
CA VAL A 2 6.03 -23.42 0.58
C VAL A 2 6.51 -22.10 -0.05
N LEU A 3 7.82 -22.02 -0.35
CA LEU A 3 8.44 -20.89 -1.06
C LEU A 3 7.85 -20.64 -2.46
N ALA A 4 7.58 -21.69 -3.24
CA ALA A 4 6.95 -21.54 -4.56
C ALA A 4 5.50 -21.00 -4.46
N ARG A 5 4.78 -21.34 -3.39
CA ARG A 5 3.43 -20.82 -3.13
C ARG A 5 3.48 -19.34 -2.71
N ILE A 6 4.46 -18.94 -1.89
CA ILE A 6 4.70 -17.53 -1.52
C ILE A 6 5.07 -16.71 -2.76
N ILE A 7 6.01 -17.17 -3.58
CA ILE A 7 6.41 -16.48 -4.82
C ILE A 7 5.23 -16.32 -5.77
N ARG A 8 4.37 -17.34 -5.88
CA ARG A 8 3.16 -17.27 -6.70
C ARG A 8 2.16 -16.24 -6.18
N MET A 9 1.89 -16.22 -4.87
CA MET A 9 1.00 -15.22 -4.26
C MET A 9 1.55 -13.80 -4.43
N VAL A 10 2.86 -13.60 -4.30
CA VAL A 10 3.52 -12.31 -4.53
C VAL A 10 3.43 -11.89 -5.99
N ARG A 11 3.64 -12.80 -6.95
CA ARG A 11 3.48 -12.51 -8.38
C ARG A 11 2.04 -12.18 -8.78
N GLU A 12 1.06 -12.92 -8.24
CA GLU A 12 -0.36 -12.65 -8.47
C GLU A 12 -0.76 -11.26 -7.93
N ALA A 13 -0.18 -10.82 -6.81
CA ALA A 13 -0.38 -9.48 -6.26
C ALA A 13 0.32 -8.36 -7.06
N GLN A 14 1.51 -8.62 -7.62
CA GLN A 14 2.28 -7.62 -8.39
C GLN A 14 1.75 -7.39 -9.82
N GLY A 15 0.88 -8.26 -10.35
CA GLY A 15 0.36 -8.18 -11.72
C GLY A 15 -0.90 -7.34 -11.91
N SER A 16 -1.51 -6.81 -10.84
CA SER A 16 -2.81 -6.13 -10.95
C SER A 16 -2.67 -4.65 -11.30
N LYS A 17 -3.16 -4.26 -12.48
CA LYS A 17 -3.31 -2.85 -12.89
C LYS A 17 -4.16 -2.06 -11.88
N ALA A 18 -3.76 -0.82 -11.60
CA ALA A 18 -4.49 0.09 -10.74
C ALA A 18 -5.95 0.29 -11.19
N PRO A 19 -6.95 0.21 -10.29
CA PRO A 19 -8.37 0.36 -10.62
C PRO A 19 -8.73 1.70 -11.25
N VAL A 20 -8.14 2.84 -10.81
CA VAL A 20 -8.47 4.16 -11.38
C VAL A 20 -8.04 4.31 -12.84
N GLN A 21 -6.99 3.60 -13.27
CA GLN A 21 -6.54 3.66 -14.66
C GLN A 21 -7.67 3.19 -15.60
N ARG A 22 -8.48 2.23 -15.13
CA ARG A 22 -9.70 1.77 -15.84
C ARG A 22 -10.83 2.81 -15.88
N ILE A 23 -10.87 3.76 -14.94
CA ILE A 23 -11.88 4.83 -14.93
C ILE A 23 -11.57 5.82 -16.04
N VAL A 24 -10.31 6.25 -16.18
CA VAL A 24 -9.88 7.13 -17.26
C VAL A 24 -10.07 6.45 -18.62
N ASP A 25 -9.75 5.16 -18.72
CA ASP A 25 -9.98 4.38 -19.95
C ASP A 25 -11.48 4.29 -20.31
N LYS A 26 -12.37 4.10 -19.33
CA LYS A 26 -13.83 4.10 -19.54
C LYS A 26 -14.36 5.45 -20.00
N VAL A 27 -13.91 6.53 -19.37
CA VAL A 27 -14.32 7.89 -19.73
C VAL A 27 -13.85 8.19 -21.15
N THR A 28 -12.60 7.89 -21.48
CA THR A 28 -12.04 8.08 -22.82
C THR A 28 -12.78 7.24 -23.86
N GLY A 29 -13.15 6.00 -23.52
CA GLY A 29 -13.91 5.10 -24.39
C GLY A 29 -15.32 5.59 -24.75
N ILE A 30 -15.92 6.48 -23.96
CA ILE A 30 -17.21 7.12 -24.26
C ILE A 30 -17.00 8.52 -24.86
N PHE A 31 -16.04 9.28 -24.33
CA PHE A 31 -15.78 10.66 -24.70
C PHE A 31 -15.32 10.79 -26.17
N VAL A 32 -14.39 9.94 -26.61
CA VAL A 32 -13.85 10.01 -27.97
C VAL A 32 -14.93 9.78 -29.05
N PRO A 33 -15.78 8.73 -28.97
CA PRO A 33 -16.88 8.56 -29.92
C PRO A 33 -17.87 9.72 -29.93
N VAL A 34 -18.18 10.29 -28.77
CA VAL A 34 -19.14 11.41 -28.64
C VAL A 34 -18.60 12.66 -29.33
N VAL A 35 -17.35 13.04 -29.05
CA VAL A 35 -16.71 14.21 -29.68
C VAL A 35 -16.60 14.02 -31.19
N LEU A 36 -16.26 12.82 -31.64
CA LEU A 36 -16.21 12.51 -33.08
C LEU A 36 -17.59 12.64 -33.73
N GLY A 37 -18.65 12.15 -33.06
CA GLY A 37 -20.02 12.32 -33.51
C GLY A 37 -20.45 13.79 -33.62
N ILE A 38 -20.09 14.62 -32.64
CA ILE A 38 -20.38 16.07 -32.65
C ILE A 38 -19.60 16.77 -33.77
N ALA A 39 -18.33 16.40 -34.01
CA ALA A 39 -17.53 16.97 -35.09
C ALA A 39 -18.13 16.66 -36.48
N VAL A 40 -18.57 15.42 -36.70
CA VAL A 40 -19.25 15.00 -37.94
C VAL A 40 -20.61 15.68 -38.09
N LEU A 41 -21.40 15.80 -37.01
CA LEU A 41 -22.68 16.52 -37.05
C LEU A 41 -22.48 17.99 -37.40
N THR A 42 -21.49 18.65 -36.79
CA THR A 42 -21.15 20.05 -37.08
C THR A 42 -20.80 20.23 -38.56
N PHE A 43 -20.02 19.31 -39.12
CA PHE A 43 -19.67 19.32 -40.54
C PHE A 43 -20.90 19.19 -41.45
N ILE A 44 -21.80 18.23 -41.15
CA ILE A 44 -23.02 18.00 -41.94
C ILE A 44 -23.95 19.21 -41.89
N VAL A 45 -24.17 19.79 -40.71
CA VAL A 45 -25.07 20.94 -40.53
C VAL A 45 -24.60 22.14 -41.37
N TRP A 46 -23.29 22.42 -41.38
CA TRP A 46 -22.73 23.52 -42.16
C TRP A 46 -22.85 23.32 -43.68
N ILE A 47 -22.69 22.08 -44.16
CA ILE A 47 -22.86 21.76 -45.58
C ILE A 47 -24.33 21.86 -46.00
N VAL A 48 -25.26 21.37 -45.18
CA VAL A 48 -26.70 21.40 -45.49
C VAL A 48 -27.26 22.82 -45.45
N ALA A 49 -26.79 23.66 -44.51
CA ALA A 49 -27.27 25.04 -44.38
C ALA A 49 -26.64 26.00 -45.41
N GLY A 50 -25.37 25.82 -45.77
CA GLY A 50 -24.63 26.73 -46.64
C GLY A 50 -24.42 26.26 -48.09
N GLY A 51 -24.56 24.96 -48.38
CA GLY A 51 -24.20 24.41 -49.69
C GLY A 51 -22.68 24.29 -49.91
N MET A 52 -22.26 24.11 -51.17
CA MET A 52 -20.87 23.73 -51.54
C MET A 52 -19.83 24.83 -51.25
N GLU A 53 -20.22 26.11 -51.12
CA GLU A 53 -19.29 27.21 -50.77
C GLU A 53 -18.81 27.15 -49.32
N TYR A 54 -19.58 26.53 -48.41
CA TYR A 54 -19.27 26.48 -46.98
C TYR A 54 -18.55 25.19 -46.57
N PHE A 55 -18.12 24.36 -47.52
CA PHE A 55 -17.38 23.13 -47.26
C PHE A 55 -16.13 23.38 -46.39
N PHE A 56 -15.33 24.39 -46.75
CA PHE A 56 -14.14 24.77 -45.98
C PHE A 56 -14.48 25.28 -44.57
N HIS A 57 -15.59 26.01 -44.41
CA HIS A 57 -16.04 26.50 -43.10
C HIS A 57 -16.48 25.33 -42.21
N GLY A 58 -17.27 24.39 -42.73
CA GLY A 58 -17.68 23.19 -42.00
C GLY A 58 -16.49 22.34 -41.55
N LEU A 59 -15.47 22.17 -42.42
CA LEU A 59 -14.24 21.44 -42.07
C LEU A 59 -13.46 22.15 -40.95
N LEU A 60 -13.32 23.47 -41.03
CA LEU A 60 -12.66 24.27 -39.99
C LEU A 60 -13.37 24.10 -38.64
N PHE A 61 -14.70 24.23 -38.59
CA PHE A 61 -15.46 24.07 -37.35
C PHE A 61 -15.37 22.64 -36.79
N ALA A 62 -15.42 21.62 -37.63
CA ALA A 62 -15.27 20.23 -37.19
C ALA A 62 -13.90 19.99 -36.53
N VAL A 63 -12.82 20.47 -37.16
CA VAL A 63 -11.45 20.37 -36.60
C VAL A 63 -11.33 21.20 -35.31
N SER A 64 -11.92 22.40 -35.26
CA SER A 64 -11.93 23.22 -34.03
C SER A 64 -12.60 22.49 -32.86
N VAL A 65 -13.70 21.77 -33.10
CA VAL A 65 -14.37 20.95 -32.08
C VAL A 65 -13.46 19.82 -31.58
N LEU A 66 -12.74 19.14 -32.48
CA LEU A 66 -11.78 18.09 -32.11
C LEU A 66 -10.61 18.65 -31.27
N VAL A 67 -10.06 19.80 -31.67
CA VAL A 67 -8.92 20.42 -30.98
C VAL A 67 -9.31 20.92 -29.60
N ILE A 68 -10.46 21.58 -29.46
CA ILE A 68 -10.90 22.15 -28.18
C ILE A 68 -11.32 21.06 -27.17
N ALA A 69 -11.72 19.88 -27.67
CA ALA A 69 -12.13 18.76 -26.83
C ALA A 69 -10.96 17.94 -26.27
N CYS A 70 -9.71 18.23 -26.65
CA CYS A 70 -8.56 17.43 -26.22
C CYS A 70 -8.41 17.39 -24.68
N PRO A 71 -8.53 16.22 -24.02
CA PRO A 71 -8.64 16.12 -22.57
C PRO A 71 -7.26 16.10 -21.87
N CYS A 72 -6.33 16.98 -22.25
CA CYS A 72 -4.95 16.98 -21.76
C CYS A 72 -4.83 16.96 -20.22
N ALA A 73 -5.72 17.67 -19.52
CA ALA A 73 -5.74 17.73 -18.06
C ALA A 73 -6.18 16.41 -17.40
N LEU A 74 -7.02 15.61 -18.07
CA LEU A 74 -7.59 14.38 -17.51
C LEU A 74 -6.50 13.34 -17.25
N GLY A 75 -5.50 13.24 -18.14
CA GLY A 75 -4.40 12.28 -18.02
C GLY A 75 -3.42 12.57 -16.88
N LEU A 76 -3.34 13.84 -16.44
CA LEU A 76 -2.42 14.28 -15.38
C LEU A 76 -3.10 14.41 -14.01
N ALA A 77 -4.41 14.68 -13.97
CA ALA A 77 -5.12 14.91 -12.71
C ALA A 77 -4.95 13.76 -11.70
N THR A 78 -5.08 12.52 -12.16
CA THR A 78 -4.98 11.32 -11.33
C THR A 78 -3.56 11.07 -10.78
N PRO A 79 -2.49 10.99 -11.61
CA PRO A 79 -1.14 10.78 -11.08
C PRO A 79 -0.67 11.92 -10.17
N THR A 80 -1.05 13.17 -10.44
CA THR A 80 -0.71 14.30 -9.58
C THR A 80 -1.39 14.18 -8.21
N ALA A 81 -2.69 13.86 -8.16
CA ALA A 81 -3.41 13.69 -6.90
C ALA A 81 -2.81 12.55 -6.06
N ILE A 82 -2.48 11.41 -6.69
CA ILE A 82 -1.87 10.26 -6.01
C ILE A 82 -0.48 10.62 -5.48
N MET A 83 0.36 11.27 -6.29
CA MET A 83 1.71 11.65 -5.90
C MET A 83 1.71 12.61 -4.70
N VAL A 84 0.86 13.63 -4.72
CA VAL A 84 0.70 14.56 -3.59
C VAL A 84 0.14 13.83 -2.36
N GLY A 85 -0.81 12.90 -2.54
CA GLY A 85 -1.35 12.08 -1.45
C GLY A 85 -0.29 11.20 -0.77
N ILE A 86 0.55 10.52 -1.55
CA ILE A 86 1.67 9.72 -1.04
C ILE A 86 2.68 10.61 -0.31
N SER A 87 3.03 11.76 -0.90
CA SER A 87 3.93 12.73 -0.25
C SER A 87 3.36 13.23 1.08
N LYS A 88 2.06 13.50 1.15
CA LYS A 88 1.40 13.90 2.39
C LYS A 88 1.45 12.78 3.42
N ALA A 89 1.17 11.53 3.05
CA ALA A 89 1.24 10.37 3.94
C ALA A 89 2.66 10.13 4.50
N ALA A 90 3.68 10.31 3.67
CA ALA A 90 5.08 10.19 4.09
C ALA A 90 5.45 11.20 5.19
N ASN A 91 4.92 12.44 5.13
CA ASN A 91 5.09 13.43 6.20
C ASN A 91 4.44 13.02 7.54
N HIS A 92 3.55 12.02 7.52
CA HIS A 92 2.92 11.44 8.70
C HIS A 92 3.52 10.06 9.06
N HIS A 93 4.71 9.73 8.55
CA HIS A 93 5.38 8.43 8.76
C HIS A 93 4.58 7.22 8.24
N ILE A 94 3.66 7.44 7.30
CA ILE A 94 2.90 6.38 6.65
C ILE A 94 3.52 6.12 5.27
N LEU A 95 4.20 4.99 5.13
CA LEU A 95 4.80 4.59 3.87
C LEU A 95 3.79 3.83 3.00
N ILE A 96 3.42 4.43 1.88
CA ILE A 96 2.54 3.82 0.89
C ILE A 96 3.37 3.39 -0.31
N LYS A 97 3.50 2.09 -0.52
CA LYS A 97 4.40 1.50 -1.54
C LYS A 97 3.89 1.68 -2.97
N ASP A 98 2.58 1.72 -3.16
CA ASP A 98 1.97 1.74 -4.48
C ASP A 98 0.66 2.54 -4.51
N ALA A 99 0.36 3.11 -5.68
CA ALA A 99 -0.86 3.89 -5.92
C ALA A 99 -2.15 3.07 -5.71
N VAL A 100 -2.08 1.76 -5.96
CA VAL A 100 -3.23 0.85 -5.82
C VAL A 100 -3.61 0.70 -4.36
N ALA A 101 -2.63 0.56 -3.46
CA ALA A 101 -2.83 0.50 -2.03
C ALA A 101 -3.56 1.74 -1.51
N LEU A 102 -3.17 2.94 -1.96
CA LEU A 102 -3.85 4.19 -1.59
C LEU A 102 -5.33 4.20 -2.01
N GLU A 103 -5.63 3.70 -3.21
CA GLU A 103 -7.01 3.61 -3.68
C GLU A 103 -7.85 2.55 -2.96
N GLN A 104 -7.25 1.38 -2.73
CA GLN A 104 -7.94 0.27 -2.05
C GLN A 104 -8.21 0.63 -0.58
N MET A 105 -7.32 1.41 0.04
CA MET A 105 -7.51 1.91 1.40
C MET A 105 -8.84 2.64 1.59
N ARG A 106 -9.33 3.35 0.55
CA ARG A 106 -10.66 4.00 0.59
C ARG A 106 -11.82 3.01 0.75
N LYS A 107 -11.66 1.77 0.29
CA LYS A 107 -12.68 0.72 0.30
C LYS A 107 -12.57 -0.22 1.50
N VAL A 108 -11.50 -0.09 2.29
CA VAL A 108 -11.30 -0.94 3.47
C VAL A 108 -12.38 -0.62 4.51
N ASN A 109 -13.07 -1.66 4.98
CA ASN A 109 -14.13 -1.57 5.98
C ASN A 109 -13.79 -2.32 7.28
N ALA A 110 -12.76 -3.16 7.26
CA ALA A 110 -12.30 -3.94 8.40
C ALA A 110 -10.77 -3.97 8.42
N VAL A 111 -10.19 -3.88 9.62
CA VAL A 111 -8.76 -3.99 9.83
C VAL A 111 -8.52 -5.19 10.73
N VAL A 112 -7.80 -6.19 10.22
CA VAL A 112 -7.36 -7.35 10.99
C VAL A 112 -5.90 -7.11 11.35
N LEU A 113 -5.61 -7.05 12.65
CA LEU A 113 -4.28 -6.76 13.16
C LEU A 113 -3.67 -8.08 13.64
N ASP A 114 -2.41 -8.31 13.25
CA ASP A 114 -1.62 -9.35 13.89
C ASP A 114 -1.31 -8.91 15.33
N LYS A 115 -1.15 -9.86 16.26
CA LYS A 115 -0.85 -9.52 17.65
C LYS A 115 0.67 -9.34 17.85
N PRO A 116 1.51 -10.38 17.63
CA PRO A 116 2.94 -10.26 17.87
C PRO A 116 3.58 -9.27 16.90
N GLY A 117 4.31 -8.28 17.41
CA GLY A 117 5.06 -7.32 16.58
C GLY A 117 4.23 -6.23 15.91
N THR A 118 2.89 -6.27 16.01
CA THR A 118 1.99 -5.18 15.55
C THR A 118 1.28 -4.53 16.73
N LEU A 119 0.60 -5.32 17.58
CA LEU A 119 -0.02 -4.82 18.81
C LEU A 119 0.91 -4.93 20.02
N THR A 120 1.88 -5.85 19.97
CA THR A 120 2.88 -6.04 21.01
C THR A 120 4.28 -5.76 20.48
N GLU A 121 5.24 -5.56 21.38
CA GLU A 121 6.64 -5.25 21.05
C GLU A 121 7.38 -6.39 20.34
N GLY A 122 6.79 -7.59 20.30
CA GLY A 122 7.31 -8.73 19.54
C GLY A 122 8.43 -9.52 20.23
N HIS A 123 8.89 -9.09 21.40
CA HIS A 123 9.81 -9.84 22.26
C HIS A 123 9.15 -10.18 23.61
N PRO A 124 9.33 -11.40 24.13
CA PRO A 124 8.86 -11.75 25.47
C PRO A 124 9.68 -11.01 26.54
N VAL A 125 9.01 -10.61 27.63
CA VAL A 125 9.63 -9.99 28.79
C VAL A 125 9.08 -10.66 30.06
N VAL A 126 9.93 -10.90 31.05
CA VAL A 126 9.50 -11.43 32.35
C VAL A 126 8.81 -10.31 33.13
N VAL A 127 7.49 -10.39 33.27
CA VAL A 127 6.68 -9.38 33.99
C VAL A 127 6.50 -9.74 35.47
N ALA A 128 6.42 -11.03 35.76
CA ALA A 128 6.27 -11.55 37.11
C ALA A 128 6.80 -12.99 37.18
N TYR A 129 7.34 -13.34 38.33
CA TYR A 129 7.62 -14.74 38.70
C TYR A 129 7.05 -14.99 40.09
N SER A 130 6.52 -16.19 40.30
CA SER A 130 6.00 -16.62 41.60
C SER A 130 6.84 -17.76 42.14
N GLN A 131 7.21 -17.70 43.41
CA GLN A 131 7.96 -18.75 44.09
C GLN A 131 7.00 -19.53 45.00
N LEU A 132 7.06 -20.87 44.96
CA LEU A 132 6.27 -21.73 45.85
C LEU A 132 6.93 -21.96 47.22
N ASN A 133 8.27 -21.91 47.31
CA ASN A 133 9.07 -22.18 48.53
C ASN A 133 10.20 -21.14 48.68
N GLU A 134 10.80 -21.04 49.87
CA GLU A 134 12.07 -20.33 50.08
C GLU A 134 13.17 -21.00 49.25
N GLN A 135 13.61 -20.32 48.19
CA GLN A 135 14.69 -20.78 47.34
C GLN A 135 16.04 -20.48 47.98
N SER A 136 16.99 -21.41 47.82
CA SER A 136 18.40 -21.14 48.11
C SER A 136 18.84 -19.85 47.39
N PRO A 137 19.68 -19.00 48.01
CA PRO A 137 20.21 -17.79 47.38
C PRO A 137 20.92 -18.06 46.04
N LEU A 138 21.31 -19.31 45.77
CA LEU A 138 21.93 -19.77 44.53
C LEU A 138 20.94 -20.10 43.40
N PHE A 139 19.63 -20.13 43.63
CA PHE A 139 18.67 -20.55 42.59
C PHE A 139 18.73 -19.66 41.35
N LYS A 140 18.79 -18.33 41.54
CA LYS A 140 18.83 -17.37 40.44
C LYS A 140 20.09 -17.51 39.59
N SER A 141 21.24 -17.77 40.22
CA SER A 141 22.50 -17.93 39.51
C SER A 141 22.57 -19.24 38.73
N ILE A 142 21.97 -20.32 39.26
CA ILE A 142 21.82 -21.58 38.52
C ILE A 142 20.90 -21.40 37.30
N LEU A 143 19.77 -20.71 37.47
CA LEU A 143 18.82 -20.45 36.38
C LEU A 143 19.45 -19.60 35.28
N LEU A 144 20.21 -18.56 35.66
CA LEU A 144 20.96 -17.73 34.71
C LEU A 144 21.93 -18.57 33.90
N SER A 145 22.78 -19.37 34.55
CA SER A 145 23.75 -20.22 33.87
C SER A 145 23.09 -21.26 32.96
N ALA A 146 21.97 -21.86 33.38
CA ALA A 146 21.25 -22.85 32.58
C ALA A 146 20.68 -22.27 31.28
N GLU A 147 20.12 -21.05 31.33
CA GLU A 147 19.48 -20.41 30.18
C GLU A 147 20.47 -19.62 29.29
N GLU A 148 21.67 -19.30 29.79
CA GLU A 148 22.68 -18.51 29.05
C GLU A 148 23.15 -19.14 27.73
N ARG A 149 23.00 -20.46 27.54
CA ARG A 149 23.37 -21.17 26.30
C ARG A 149 22.20 -21.41 25.34
N SER A 150 20.99 -20.98 25.70
CA SER A 150 19.78 -21.24 24.91
C SER A 150 19.47 -20.07 23.97
N GLU A 151 19.25 -20.36 22.68
CA GLU A 151 18.83 -19.36 21.68
C GLU A 151 17.32 -19.13 21.66
N HIS A 152 16.57 -19.75 22.58
CA HIS A 152 15.12 -19.61 22.63
C HIS A 152 14.72 -18.21 23.14
N PRO A 153 13.75 -17.49 22.52
CA PRO A 153 13.37 -16.13 22.93
C PRO A 153 12.96 -15.99 24.40
N LEU A 154 12.38 -17.04 24.99
CA LEU A 154 12.06 -17.07 26.42
C LEU A 154 13.31 -17.14 27.31
N ALA A 155 14.34 -17.87 26.89
CA ALA A 155 15.60 -17.95 27.61
C ALA A 155 16.29 -16.58 27.62
N GLU A 156 16.32 -15.91 26.46
CA GLU A 156 16.84 -14.55 26.33
C GLU A 156 16.11 -13.57 27.27
N ALA A 157 14.78 -13.67 27.38
CA ALA A 157 13.99 -12.86 28.30
C ALA A 157 14.35 -13.13 29.78
N ILE A 158 14.57 -14.38 30.16
CA ILE A 158 14.97 -14.77 31.52
C ILE A 158 16.38 -14.29 31.84
N VAL A 159 17.34 -14.50 30.93
CA VAL A 159 18.73 -14.06 31.08
C VAL A 159 18.80 -12.54 31.21
N THR A 160 18.04 -11.80 30.39
CA THR A 160 17.97 -10.34 30.47
C THR A 160 17.43 -9.89 31.82
N PHE A 161 16.32 -10.47 32.26
CA PHE A 161 15.70 -10.18 33.57
C PHE A 161 16.66 -10.42 34.74
N LEU A 162 17.36 -11.57 34.76
CA LEU A 162 18.28 -11.91 35.85
C LEU A 162 19.58 -11.08 35.83
N ARG A 163 20.02 -10.63 34.65
CA ARG A 163 21.17 -9.70 34.53
C ARG A 163 20.82 -8.30 35.03
N GLU A 164 19.60 -7.82 34.79
CA GLU A 164 19.11 -6.54 35.34
C GLU A 164 19.03 -6.56 36.87
N GLU A 165 18.68 -7.70 37.47
CA GLU A 165 18.75 -7.92 38.93
C GLU A 165 20.18 -8.11 39.48
N GLN A 166 21.22 -7.98 38.65
CA GLN A 166 22.64 -8.13 39.02
C GLN A 166 22.98 -9.51 39.63
N VAL A 167 22.31 -10.56 39.18
CA VAL A 167 22.60 -11.93 39.64
C VAL A 167 23.94 -12.40 39.05
N PRO A 168 24.90 -12.88 39.87
CA PRO A 168 26.16 -13.40 39.36
C PRO A 168 25.95 -14.72 38.61
N SER A 169 26.61 -14.87 37.46
CA SER A 169 26.63 -16.15 36.73
C SER A 169 27.56 -17.14 37.42
N LEU A 170 27.13 -18.41 37.49
CA LEU A 170 27.98 -19.50 37.93
C LEU A 170 28.70 -20.10 36.71
N PRO A 171 30.01 -20.40 36.80
CA PRO A 171 30.69 -21.15 35.75
C PRO A 171 30.05 -22.54 35.62
N LEU A 172 29.60 -22.86 34.41
CA LEU A 172 29.18 -24.22 34.05
C LEU A 172 30.44 -25.02 33.70
N GLU A 173 30.92 -25.83 34.65
CA GLU A 173 31.85 -26.94 34.36
C GLU A 173 31.12 -28.11 33.69
#